data_AF-A0A7V5VCP6-F1
#
_entry.id   AF-A0A7V5VCP6-F1
#
_cell.length_a   1.000
_cell.length_b   1.000
_cell.length_c   1.000
_cell.angle_alpha   90.00
_cell.angle_beta   90.00
_cell.angle_gamma   90.00
#
_symmetry.space_group_name_H-M   'P 1'
#
loop_
_entity.id
_entity.type
_entity.pdbx_description
1 polymer ?
#
loop_
_entity_poly.entity_id
_entity_poly.type
_entity_poly.pdbx_seq_one_letter_code
_entity_poly.pdbx_strand_id
1 'polypeptide(L)'
;LKKCHGYLEAEKNLRDAGFDEEERKALRGFQFLTLKPMLVVVNISESDLPRTAEIEAAFREKFDTPTTGFVALSADIEMEISQLDGDDAALFLEDLGISEPAITRMIRSSYALLGLLTFFTFGENEVRSWTISKGMTARQAAGEIHSDMERGFIRAETVAYDDLMQHKSLSACRDAGVLRLEGKEYIVKDGDVITFRFNV
;
A
#
# COMPACT_ATOMS: atom_id res chain seq x y z
N LEU A 1 1.31 16.94 -24.33
CA LEU A 1 1.29 18.35 -23.88
C LEU A 1 -0.03 19.09 -24.18
N LYS A 2 -0.61 19.03 -25.40
CA LYS A 2 -1.92 19.67 -25.67
C LYS A 2 -3.04 19.25 -24.71
N LYS A 3 -3.13 17.95 -24.41
CA LYS A 3 -4.05 17.39 -23.39
C LYS A 3 -3.84 18.02 -22.00
N CYS A 4 -2.58 18.17 -21.57
CA CYS A 4 -2.23 18.79 -20.29
C CYS A 4 -2.67 20.26 -20.25
N HIS A 5 -2.41 21.03 -21.31
CA HIS A 5 -2.81 22.44 -21.40
C HIS A 5 -4.31 22.60 -21.25
N GLY A 6 -5.11 21.82 -21.99
CA GLY A 6 -6.57 21.89 -21.92
C GLY A 6 -7.15 21.53 -20.55
N TYR A 7 -6.54 20.60 -19.81
CA TYR A 7 -6.94 20.30 -18.43
C TYR A 7 -6.64 21.44 -17.48
N LEU A 8 -5.43 22.01 -17.57
CA LEU A 8 -5.00 23.09 -16.68
C LEU A 8 -5.78 24.39 -16.94
N GLU A 9 -6.09 24.73 -18.19
CA GLU A 9 -6.95 25.88 -18.52
C GLU A 9 -8.37 25.73 -17.98
N ALA A 10 -8.87 24.49 -17.89
CA ALA A 10 -10.16 24.18 -17.29
C ALA A 10 -10.11 24.02 -15.76
N GLU A 11 -9.00 24.40 -15.11
CA GLU A 11 -8.76 24.27 -13.67
C GLU A 11 -8.89 22.83 -13.14
N LYS A 12 -8.64 21.84 -14.01
CA LYS A 12 -8.67 20.42 -13.66
C LYS A 12 -7.28 19.87 -13.39
N ASN A 13 -7.19 18.95 -12.45
CA ASN A 13 -5.93 18.31 -12.12
C ASN A 13 -5.51 17.30 -13.20
N LEU A 14 -4.21 17.21 -13.46
CA LEU A 14 -3.65 16.26 -14.43
C LEU A 14 -3.76 14.81 -13.98
N ARG A 15 -3.84 14.55 -12.67
CA ARG A 15 -4.06 13.21 -12.10
C ARG A 15 -5.36 12.55 -12.60
N ASP A 16 -6.37 13.36 -12.93
CA ASP A 16 -7.69 12.91 -13.39
C ASP A 16 -7.80 12.87 -14.93
N ALA A 17 -6.70 13.10 -15.65
CA ALA A 17 -6.71 13.21 -17.11
C ALA A 17 -6.64 11.87 -17.85
N GLY A 18 -6.63 10.74 -17.14
CA GLY A 18 -6.63 9.40 -17.74
C GLY A 18 -5.48 9.19 -18.72
N PHE A 19 -4.25 9.52 -18.31
CA PHE A 19 -3.06 9.24 -19.11
C PHE A 19 -2.72 7.76 -19.12
N ASP A 20 -2.45 7.21 -20.29
CA ASP A 20 -1.91 5.85 -20.44
C ASP A 20 -0.43 5.76 -20.02
N GLU A 21 0.16 4.56 -20.09
CA GLU A 21 1.55 4.33 -19.66
C GLU A 21 2.58 5.11 -20.49
N GLU A 22 2.38 5.22 -21.81
CA GLU A 22 3.30 5.94 -22.69
C GLU A 22 3.23 7.44 -22.45
N GLU A 23 2.02 7.99 -22.33
CA GLU A 23 1.77 9.38 -21.94
C GLU A 23 2.39 9.68 -20.57
N ARG A 24 2.18 8.82 -19.57
CA ARG A 24 2.78 8.98 -18.23
C ARG A 24 4.31 8.96 -18.29
N LYS A 25 4.90 8.08 -19.10
CA LYS A 25 6.35 8.00 -19.28
C LYS A 25 6.91 9.27 -19.91
N ALA A 26 6.24 9.80 -20.93
CA ALA A 26 6.62 11.07 -21.57
C ALA A 26 6.50 12.28 -20.61
N LEU A 27 5.54 12.24 -19.68
CA LEU A 27 5.32 13.31 -18.70
C LEU A 27 6.26 13.26 -17.49
N ARG A 28 6.94 12.12 -17.25
CA ARG A 28 7.77 11.89 -16.04
C ARG A 28 8.84 12.97 -15.83
N GLY A 29 9.46 13.44 -16.91
CA GLY A 29 10.53 14.45 -16.85
C GLY A 29 10.06 15.86 -16.43
N PHE A 30 8.76 16.17 -16.56
CA PHE A 30 8.22 17.49 -16.21
C PHE A 30 7.88 17.64 -14.72
N GLN A 31 7.68 16.52 -14.02
CA GLN A 31 7.35 16.49 -12.59
C GLN A 31 6.16 17.40 -12.18
N PHE A 32 5.10 17.44 -13.00
CA PHE A 32 3.91 18.26 -12.72
C PHE A 32 3.32 18.00 -11.33
N LEU A 33 3.06 19.08 -10.58
CA LEU A 33 2.48 19.00 -9.24
C LEU A 33 1.05 18.42 -9.25
N THR A 34 0.22 18.84 -10.20
CA THR A 34 -1.18 18.38 -10.33
C THR A 34 -1.33 16.96 -10.87
N LEU A 35 -0.22 16.31 -11.26
CA LEU A 35 -0.18 14.90 -11.67
C LEU A 35 0.06 13.97 -10.48
N LYS A 36 0.66 14.47 -9.38
CA LYS A 36 0.90 13.68 -8.17
C LYS A 36 -0.45 13.28 -7.55
N PRO A 37 -0.62 12.02 -7.11
CA PRO A 37 -1.83 11.63 -6.40
C PRO A 37 -1.94 12.41 -5.07
N MET A 38 -3.15 12.50 -4.52
CA MET A 38 -3.43 13.32 -3.35
C MET A 38 -4.17 12.53 -2.26
N LEU A 39 -3.76 12.69 -1.00
CA LEU A 39 -4.52 12.23 0.16
C LEU A 39 -5.05 13.45 0.88
N VAL A 40 -6.36 13.56 1.01
CA VAL A 40 -7.02 14.63 1.77
C VAL A 40 -7.23 14.14 3.20
N VAL A 41 -6.60 14.84 4.14
CA VAL A 41 -6.72 14.57 5.57
C VAL A 41 -7.71 15.58 6.16
N VAL A 42 -8.86 15.08 6.61
CA VAL A 42 -9.91 15.90 7.23
C VAL A 42 -9.70 15.86 8.74
N ASN A 43 -9.20 16.97 9.29
CA ASN A 43 -9.06 17.10 10.74
C ASN A 43 -10.44 17.36 11.36
N ILE A 44 -10.87 16.47 12.25
CA ILE A 44 -12.17 16.50 12.92
C ILE A 44 -12.02 16.66 14.43
N SER A 45 -13.09 17.10 15.09
CA SER A 45 -13.13 17.17 16.55
C SER A 45 -13.31 15.77 17.16
N GLU A 46 -12.99 15.63 18.44
CA GLU A 46 -13.26 14.40 19.20
C GLU A 46 -14.75 14.01 19.14
N SER A 47 -15.65 15.01 19.21
CA SER A 47 -17.10 14.78 19.15
C SER A 47 -17.59 14.22 17.81
N ASP A 48 -16.78 14.34 16.75
CA ASP A 48 -17.07 13.82 15.42
C ASP A 48 -16.46 12.43 15.18
N LEU A 49 -15.66 11.87 16.11
CA LEU A 49 -15.05 10.55 15.96
C LEU A 49 -16.06 9.45 15.62
N PRO A 50 -17.25 9.37 16.26
CA PRO A 50 -18.26 8.36 15.89
C PRO A 50 -18.80 8.52 14.47
N ARG A 51 -18.64 9.72 13.88
CA ARG A 51 -19.10 10.09 12.54
C ARG A 51 -17.99 10.06 11.49
N THR A 52 -16.78 9.60 11.84
CA THR A 52 -15.63 9.52 10.93
C THR A 52 -16.00 8.89 9.58
N ALA A 53 -16.67 7.72 9.60
CA ALA A 53 -17.05 7.02 8.37
C ALA A 53 -18.08 7.78 7.52
N GLU A 54 -19.04 8.47 8.15
CA GLU A 54 -20.02 9.33 7.48
C GLU A 54 -19.32 10.51 6.80
N ILE A 55 -18.39 11.17 7.51
CA ILE A 55 -17.60 12.29 7.00
C ILE A 55 -16.77 11.85 5.80
N GLU A 56 -16.02 10.76 5.93
CA GLU A 56 -15.22 10.22 4.82
C GLU A 56 -16.08 9.83 3.61
N ALA A 57 -17.27 9.26 3.83
CA ALA A 57 -18.19 8.92 2.75
C ALA A 57 -18.71 10.16 2.03
N ALA A 58 -19.07 11.21 2.76
CA ALA A 58 -19.54 12.47 2.20
C ALA A 58 -18.46 13.20 1.37
N PHE A 59 -17.19 13.12 1.79
CA PHE A 59 -16.07 13.64 1.00
C PHE A 59 -15.79 12.79 -0.23
N ARG A 60 -15.82 11.45 -0.09
CA ARG A 60 -15.71 10.55 -1.24
C ARG A 60 -16.79 10.87 -2.26
N GLU A 61 -18.06 10.92 -1.91
CA GLU A 61 -19.15 11.22 -2.86
C GLU A 61 -18.92 12.51 -3.68
N LYS A 62 -18.35 13.55 -3.07
CA LYS A 62 -18.12 14.85 -3.74
C LYS A 62 -16.85 14.89 -4.59
N PHE A 63 -15.86 14.08 -4.28
CA PHE A 63 -14.50 14.23 -4.81
C PHE A 63 -13.86 12.89 -5.23
N ASP A 64 -14.66 11.83 -5.39
CA ASP A 64 -14.15 10.47 -5.67
C ASP A 64 -13.44 10.45 -7.03
N THR A 65 -12.12 10.42 -6.98
CA THR A 65 -11.30 10.06 -8.13
C THR A 65 -10.35 8.94 -7.73
N PRO A 66 -9.98 8.04 -8.65
CA PRO A 66 -9.03 6.96 -8.35
C PRO A 66 -7.65 7.43 -7.87
N THR A 67 -7.38 8.74 -7.94
CA THR A 67 -6.10 9.36 -7.59
C THR A 67 -6.20 10.33 -6.41
N THR A 68 -7.35 10.36 -5.73
CA THR A 68 -7.59 11.14 -4.52
C THR A 68 -8.17 10.25 -3.42
N GLY A 69 -7.41 10.08 -2.34
CA GLY A 69 -7.86 9.39 -1.13
C GLY A 69 -8.38 10.36 -0.07
N PHE A 70 -9.15 9.85 0.90
CA PHE A 70 -9.68 10.62 2.03
C PHE A 70 -9.46 9.85 3.33
N VAL A 71 -9.01 10.55 4.37
CA VAL A 71 -8.93 10.02 5.75
C VAL A 71 -9.40 11.12 6.69
N ALA A 72 -10.34 10.79 7.57
CA ALA A 72 -10.73 11.66 8.68
C ALA A 72 -10.05 11.21 9.98
N LEU A 73 -9.53 12.17 10.74
CA LEU A 73 -8.87 11.93 12.02
C LEU A 73 -8.95 13.15 12.92
N SER A 74 -8.83 12.95 14.23
CA SER A 74 -8.62 14.06 15.16
C SER A 74 -7.14 14.18 15.48
N ALA A 75 -6.52 15.28 15.06
CA ALA A 75 -5.09 15.49 15.25
C ALA A 75 -4.69 15.56 16.73
N ASP A 76 -5.59 16.09 17.57
CA ASP A 76 -5.37 16.20 19.01
C ASP A 76 -5.34 14.81 19.65
N ILE A 77 -6.30 13.94 19.31
CA ILE A 77 -6.36 12.56 19.78
C ILE A 77 -5.17 11.73 19.29
N GLU A 78 -4.76 11.87 18.02
CA GLU A 78 -3.56 11.18 17.52
C GLU A 78 -2.28 11.65 18.23
N MET A 79 -2.22 12.92 18.63
CA MET A 79 -1.09 13.46 19.39
C MET A 79 -1.04 12.86 20.80
N GLU A 80 -2.18 12.74 21.47
CA GLU A 80 -2.27 12.10 22.78
C GLU A 80 -1.87 10.62 22.71
N ILE A 81 -2.42 9.87 21.74
CA ILE A 81 -2.05 8.46 21.50
C ILE A 81 -0.53 8.33 21.28
N SER A 82 0.10 9.26 20.56
CA SER A 82 1.55 9.19 20.28
C SER A 82 2.46 9.38 21.50
N GLN A 83 1.91 9.89 22.61
CA GLN A 83 2.65 10.15 23.86
C GLN A 83 2.45 9.04 24.90
N LEU A 84 1.45 8.18 24.71
CA LEU A 84 1.19 7.03 25.57
C LEU A 84 2.11 5.86 25.23
N ASP A 85 2.34 4.99 26.21
CA ASP A 85 2.98 3.71 25.94
C ASP A 85 1.98 2.70 25.37
N GLY A 86 2.45 1.51 25.01
CA GLY A 86 1.62 0.55 24.25
C GLY A 86 0.39 0.06 25.00
N ASP A 87 0.49 -0.13 26.32
CA ASP A 87 -0.62 -0.61 27.14
C ASP A 87 -1.62 0.53 27.42
N ASP A 88 -1.12 1.74 27.75
CA ASP A 88 -1.97 2.91 27.99
C ASP A 88 -2.69 3.37 26.71
N ALA A 89 -2.01 3.33 25.56
CA ALA A 89 -2.61 3.66 24.27
C ALA A 89 -3.74 2.70 23.89
N ALA A 90 -3.59 1.40 24.19
CA ALA A 90 -4.62 0.42 23.91
C ALA A 90 -5.89 0.66 24.75
N LEU A 91 -5.73 0.96 26.03
CA LEU A 91 -6.84 1.31 26.92
C LEU A 91 -7.54 2.61 26.46
N PHE A 92 -6.76 3.62 26.09
CA PHE A 92 -7.29 4.90 25.61
C PHE A 92 -8.11 4.75 24.32
N LEU A 93 -7.64 3.92 23.39
CA LEU A 93 -8.38 3.58 22.16
C LEU A 93 -9.70 2.86 22.47
N GLU A 94 -9.69 1.92 23.41
CA GLU A 94 -10.89 1.19 23.85
C GLU A 94 -11.92 2.13 24.48
N ASP A 95 -11.49 3.04 25.36
CA ASP A 95 -12.34 4.03 26.01
C ASP A 95 -13.04 4.97 25.00
N LEU A 96 -12.34 5.32 23.92
CA LEU A 96 -12.88 6.14 22.82
C LEU A 96 -13.66 5.34 21.77
N GLY A 97 -13.72 4.01 21.88
CA GLY A 97 -14.35 3.14 20.90
C GLY A 97 -13.64 3.13 19.54
N ILE A 98 -12.34 3.40 19.53
CA ILE A 98 -11.51 3.44 18.32
C ILE A 98 -10.79 2.09 18.17
N SER A 99 -10.98 1.42 17.03
CA SER A 99 -10.37 0.10 16.79
C SER A 99 -8.86 0.16 16.48
N GLU A 100 -8.40 1.25 15.87
CA GLU A 100 -7.00 1.47 15.52
C GLU A 100 -6.72 2.97 15.36
N PRO A 101 -5.46 3.42 15.59
CA PRO A 101 -5.06 4.80 15.32
C PRO A 101 -5.30 5.21 13.87
N ALA A 102 -5.80 6.42 13.66
CA ALA A 102 -6.06 6.95 12.34
C ALA A 102 -4.78 7.18 11.54
N ILE A 103 -3.63 7.40 12.19
CA ILE A 103 -2.32 7.44 11.53
C ILE A 103 -2.01 6.14 10.77
N THR A 104 -2.39 4.98 11.32
CA THR A 104 -2.23 3.67 10.66
C THR A 104 -3.09 3.58 9.40
N ARG A 105 -4.33 4.11 9.45
CA ARG A 105 -5.21 4.22 8.27
C ARG A 105 -4.63 5.16 7.23
N MET A 106 -4.03 6.28 7.65
CA MET A 106 -3.38 7.24 6.76
C MET A 106 -2.19 6.63 6.03
N ILE A 107 -1.33 5.88 6.72
CA ILE A 107 -0.17 5.19 6.13
C ILE A 107 -0.65 4.18 5.08
N ARG A 108 -1.62 3.33 5.41
CA ARG A 108 -2.18 2.34 4.46
C ARG A 108 -2.81 3.00 3.24
N SER A 109 -3.57 4.08 3.44
CA SER A 109 -4.18 4.84 2.35
C SER A 109 -3.13 5.47 1.44
N SER A 110 -2.04 5.99 2.02
CA SER A 110 -0.91 6.55 1.27
C SER A 110 -0.20 5.48 0.43
N TYR A 111 0.02 4.29 1.01
CA TYR A 111 0.61 3.14 0.30
C TYR A 111 -0.24 2.73 -0.91
N ALA A 112 -1.54 2.54 -0.69
CA ALA A 112 -2.47 2.17 -1.74
C ALA A 112 -2.53 3.23 -2.85
N LEU A 113 -2.53 4.51 -2.48
CA LEU A 113 -2.59 5.64 -3.41
C LEU A 113 -1.32 5.76 -4.28
N LEU A 114 -0.16 5.43 -3.73
CA LEU A 114 1.10 5.33 -4.47
C LEU A 114 1.18 4.07 -5.35
N GLY A 115 0.17 3.20 -5.27
CA GLY A 115 0.16 1.92 -6.00
C GLY A 115 1.22 0.95 -5.48
N LEU A 116 1.54 1.03 -4.19
CA LEU A 116 2.52 0.16 -3.55
C LEU A 116 1.83 -1.05 -2.92
N LEU A 117 2.56 -2.15 -2.84
CA LEU A 117 2.17 -3.35 -2.08
C LEU A 117 3.38 -3.88 -1.31
N THR A 118 3.11 -4.75 -0.34
CA THR A 118 4.12 -5.37 0.49
C THR A 118 4.15 -6.88 0.28
N PHE A 119 5.34 -7.45 0.09
CA PHE A 119 5.56 -8.89 0.18
C PHE A 119 6.58 -9.18 1.29
N PHE A 120 6.60 -10.43 1.76
CA PHE A 120 7.45 -10.84 2.87
C PHE A 120 8.47 -11.88 2.43
N THR A 121 9.65 -11.80 3.02
CA THR A 121 10.63 -12.89 3.00
C THR A 121 10.91 -13.32 4.43
N PHE A 122 11.11 -14.61 4.63
CA PHE A 122 11.57 -15.15 5.90
C PHE A 122 12.82 -16.02 5.64
N GLY A 123 13.79 -15.94 6.53
CA GLY A 123 15.01 -16.73 6.56
C GLY A 123 15.23 -17.32 7.95
N GLU A 124 16.37 -17.96 8.19
CA GLU A 124 16.64 -18.65 9.46
C GLU A 124 16.52 -17.73 10.70
N ASN A 125 16.84 -16.43 10.57
CA ASN A 125 16.81 -15.48 11.68
C ASN A 125 16.17 -14.12 11.33
N GLU A 126 15.52 -13.99 10.18
CA GLU A 126 14.99 -12.69 9.74
C GLU A 126 13.63 -12.86 9.07
N VAL A 127 12.69 -12.00 9.44
CA VAL A 127 11.46 -11.76 8.69
C VAL A 127 11.51 -10.31 8.24
N ARG A 128 11.32 -10.10 6.94
CA ARG A 128 11.41 -8.76 6.34
C ARG A 128 10.26 -8.51 5.39
N SER A 129 9.71 -7.31 5.48
CA SER A 129 8.77 -6.75 4.51
C SER A 129 9.51 -5.98 3.42
N TRP A 130 9.06 -6.14 2.19
CA TRP A 130 9.59 -5.44 1.02
C TRP A 130 8.47 -4.70 0.32
N THR A 131 8.72 -3.44 -0.02
CA THR A 131 7.76 -2.57 -0.70
C THR A 131 8.05 -2.55 -2.19
N ILE A 132 7.06 -2.91 -3.01
CA ILE A 132 7.15 -2.88 -4.48
C ILE A 132 5.97 -2.14 -5.09
N SER A 133 6.12 -1.72 -6.34
CA SER A 133 4.99 -1.19 -7.11
C SER A 133 4.08 -2.34 -7.55
N LYS A 134 2.76 -2.11 -7.50
CA LYS A 134 1.74 -3.04 -7.98
C LYS A 134 1.99 -3.37 -9.45
N GLY A 135 1.91 -4.65 -9.78
CA GLY A 135 2.18 -5.14 -11.13
C GLY A 135 3.64 -5.54 -11.39
N MET A 136 4.54 -5.39 -10.42
CA MET A 136 5.89 -5.94 -10.53
C MET A 136 5.87 -7.47 -10.56
N THR A 137 6.72 -8.05 -11.41
CA THR A 137 6.86 -9.50 -11.52
C THR A 137 7.72 -10.07 -10.38
N ALA A 138 7.66 -11.38 -10.15
CA ALA A 138 8.49 -12.08 -9.18
C ALA A 138 9.99 -11.82 -9.39
N ARG A 139 10.42 -11.74 -10.66
CA ARG A 139 11.81 -11.44 -11.00
C ARG A 139 12.20 -10.02 -10.59
N GLN A 140 11.35 -9.04 -10.87
CA GLN A 140 11.60 -7.64 -10.49
C GLN A 140 11.57 -7.47 -8.96
N ALA A 141 10.63 -8.13 -8.29
CA ALA A 141 10.55 -8.13 -6.82
C ALA A 141 11.80 -8.73 -6.16
N ALA A 142 12.40 -9.77 -6.75
CA ALA A 142 13.69 -10.31 -6.31
C ALA A 142 14.83 -9.27 -6.45
N GLY A 143 14.76 -8.40 -7.47
CA GLY A 143 15.73 -7.33 -7.70
C GLY A 143 15.75 -6.26 -6.62
N GLU A 144 14.60 -5.97 -5.99
CA GLU A 144 14.53 -5.07 -4.83
C GLU A 144 15.27 -5.62 -3.61
N ILE A 145 15.43 -6.95 -3.52
CA ILE A 145 16.25 -7.58 -2.48
C ILE A 145 17.74 -7.43 -2.85
N HIS A 146 18.09 -7.89 -4.05
CA HIS A 146 19.44 -7.78 -4.58
C HIS A 146 19.46 -7.95 -6.10
N SER A 147 20.26 -7.15 -6.81
CA SER A 147 20.32 -7.19 -8.28
C SER A 147 20.79 -8.54 -8.85
N ASP A 148 21.62 -9.30 -8.14
CA ASP A 148 22.01 -10.66 -8.55
C ASP A 148 20.85 -11.66 -8.49
N MET A 149 19.90 -11.48 -7.56
CA MET A 149 18.73 -12.35 -7.49
C MET A 149 17.79 -12.14 -8.68
N GLU A 150 17.72 -10.91 -9.22
CA GLU A 150 16.98 -10.62 -10.45
C GLU A 150 17.65 -11.23 -11.69
N ARG A 151 18.99 -11.17 -11.76
CA ARG A 151 19.76 -11.74 -12.88
C ARG A 151 19.75 -13.26 -12.86
N GLY A 152 19.95 -13.82 -11.68
CA GLY A 152 20.02 -15.25 -11.42
C GLY A 152 18.69 -15.93 -11.17
N PHE A 153 17.56 -15.21 -11.29
CA PHE A 153 16.23 -15.72 -10.94
C PHE A 153 15.93 -17.06 -11.61
N ILE A 154 15.54 -18.06 -10.82
CA ILE A 154 15.09 -19.37 -11.30
C ILE A 154 13.58 -19.49 -11.12
N ARG A 155 13.10 -19.32 -9.89
CA ARG A 155 11.68 -19.43 -9.52
C ARG A 155 11.43 -18.78 -8.16
N ALA A 156 10.17 -18.46 -7.88
CA ALA A 156 9.71 -18.01 -6.58
C ALA A 156 8.83 -19.09 -5.94
N GLU A 157 9.14 -19.50 -4.72
CA GLU A 157 8.24 -20.31 -3.89
C GLU A 157 7.33 -19.33 -3.14
N THR A 158 6.04 -19.33 -3.42
CA THR A 158 5.09 -18.33 -2.90
C THR A 158 3.96 -18.98 -2.12
N VAL A 159 3.53 -18.32 -1.05
CA VAL A 159 2.31 -18.65 -0.31
C VAL A 159 1.62 -17.35 0.09
N ALA A 160 0.30 -17.32 0.08
CA ALA A 160 -0.42 -16.15 0.58
C ALA A 160 -0.27 -16.04 2.10
N TYR A 161 -0.25 -14.82 2.64
CA TYR A 161 -0.19 -14.60 4.09
C TYR A 161 -1.28 -15.38 4.85
N ASP A 162 -2.53 -15.31 4.39
CA ASP A 162 -3.66 -15.97 5.04
C ASP A 162 -3.50 -17.50 5.08
N ASP A 163 -3.03 -18.09 3.97
CA ASP A 163 -2.73 -19.52 3.89
C ASP A 163 -1.63 -19.91 4.89
N LEU A 164 -0.57 -19.10 5.00
CA LEU A 164 0.50 -19.33 5.98
C LEU A 164 -0.02 -19.22 7.41
N MET A 165 -0.87 -18.23 7.69
CA MET A 165 -1.47 -18.07 9.02
C MET A 165 -2.44 -19.20 9.38
N GLN A 166 -3.13 -19.77 8.39
CA GLN A 166 -4.02 -20.91 8.57
C GLN A 166 -3.23 -22.20 8.86
N HIS A 167 -2.20 -22.48 8.05
CA HIS A 167 -1.47 -23.75 8.10
C HIS A 167 -0.25 -23.72 9.04
N LYS A 168 0.12 -22.56 9.59
CA LYS A 168 1.15 -22.33 10.62
C LYS A 168 2.60 -22.64 10.23
N SER A 169 2.84 -23.29 9.08
CA SER A 169 4.20 -23.56 8.59
C SER A 169 4.21 -23.77 7.07
N LEU A 170 5.35 -23.49 6.44
CA LEU A 170 5.52 -23.77 5.01
C LEU A 170 5.42 -25.26 4.65
N SER A 171 5.84 -26.15 5.55
CA SER A 171 5.68 -27.60 5.32
C SER A 171 4.20 -27.95 5.22
N ALA A 172 3.40 -27.46 6.17
CA ALA A 172 1.95 -27.67 6.14
C ALA A 172 1.29 -26.99 4.93
N CYS A 173 1.75 -25.81 4.51
CA CYS A 173 1.29 -25.16 3.27
C CYS A 173 1.63 -26.00 2.02
N ARG A 174 2.78 -26.66 1.99
CA ARG A 174 3.17 -27.57 0.91
C ARG A 174 2.28 -28.81 0.89
N ASP A 175 2.05 -29.43 2.05
CA ASP A 175 1.22 -30.63 2.18
C ASP A 175 -0.26 -30.33 1.85
N ALA A 176 -0.72 -29.11 2.16
CA ALA A 176 -2.05 -28.62 1.80
C ALA A 176 -2.17 -28.15 0.33
N GLY A 177 -1.07 -28.11 -0.42
CA GLY A 177 -1.06 -27.72 -1.84
C GLY A 177 -1.24 -26.22 -2.10
N VAL A 178 -1.10 -25.36 -1.07
CA VAL A 178 -1.23 -23.90 -1.20
C VAL A 178 0.11 -23.20 -1.46
N LEU A 179 1.23 -23.89 -1.25
CA LEU A 179 2.56 -23.42 -1.67
C LEU A 179 2.73 -23.58 -3.18
N ARG A 180 2.95 -22.46 -3.88
CA ARG A 180 3.07 -22.40 -5.34
C ARG A 180 4.51 -22.20 -5.77
N LEU A 181 4.85 -22.75 -6.93
CA LEU A 181 6.11 -22.48 -7.62
C LEU A 181 5.82 -21.56 -8.80
N GLU A 182 6.19 -20.30 -8.64
CA GLU A 182 5.90 -19.24 -9.58
C GLU A 182 7.10 -18.91 -10.46
N GLY A 183 6.83 -18.64 -11.73
CA GLY A 183 7.83 -18.26 -12.72
C GLY A 183 8.16 -16.77 -12.69
N LYS A 184 9.08 -16.36 -13.57
CA LYS A 184 9.54 -14.98 -13.70
C LYS A 184 8.45 -13.95 -14.04
N GLU A 185 7.36 -14.39 -14.66
CA GLU A 185 6.23 -13.54 -15.11
C GLU A 185 5.09 -13.46 -14.07
N TYR A 186 5.19 -14.19 -12.95
CA TYR A 186 4.19 -14.11 -11.89
C TYR A 186 4.11 -12.69 -11.36
N ILE A 187 2.90 -12.14 -11.27
CA ILE A 187 2.67 -10.82 -10.67
C ILE A 187 2.53 -11.01 -9.18
N VAL A 188 3.45 -10.40 -8.43
CA VAL A 188 3.44 -10.48 -6.96
C VAL A 188 2.18 -9.83 -6.41
N LYS A 189 1.56 -10.50 -5.43
CA LYS A 189 0.37 -10.01 -4.74
C LYS A 189 0.74 -9.46 -3.37
N ASP A 190 -0.10 -8.55 -2.90
CA ASP A 190 0.04 -8.01 -1.55
C ASP A 190 -0.08 -9.13 -0.51
N GLY A 191 0.82 -9.13 0.46
CA GLY A 191 0.92 -10.16 1.48
C GLY A 191 1.53 -11.49 1.01
N ASP A 192 2.03 -11.60 -0.22
CA ASP A 192 2.74 -12.82 -0.63
C ASP A 192 3.97 -13.03 0.27
N VAL A 193 4.13 -14.25 0.76
CA VAL A 193 5.34 -14.71 1.45
C VAL A 193 6.16 -15.50 0.45
N ILE A 194 7.36 -15.00 0.13
CA ILE A 194 8.16 -15.46 -1.00
C ILE A 194 9.53 -15.93 -0.56
N THR A 195 9.94 -17.09 -1.09
CA THR A 195 11.33 -17.55 -1.07
C THR A 195 11.84 -17.64 -2.50
N PHE A 196 12.80 -16.80 -2.86
CA PHE A 196 13.38 -16.80 -4.20
C PHE A 196 14.50 -17.85 -4.33
N ARG A 197 14.43 -18.63 -5.41
CA ARG A 197 15.54 -19.48 -5.86
C ARG A 197 16.27 -18.75 -6.97
N PHE A 198 17.57 -18.58 -6.81
CA PHE A 198 18.44 -17.94 -7.80
C PHE A 198 19.79 -18.66 -7.87
N ASN A 199 20.50 -18.48 -8.97
CA ASN A 199 21.88 -18.91 -9.11
C ASN A 199 22.78 -17.68 -9.32
N VAL A 200 23.91 -17.66 -8.61
CA VAL A 200 24.93 -16.61 -8.74
C VAL A 200 25.95 -17.02 -9.79
#